data_AF-A0A7Z0LXQ7-F1
#
_entry.id   AF-A0A7Z0LXQ7-F1
#
_cell.length_a   1.000
_cell.length_b   1.000
_cell.length_c   1.000
_cell.angle_alpha   90.00
_cell.angle_beta   90.00
_cell.angle_gamma   90.00
#
_symmetry.space_group_name_H-M   'P 1'
#
loop_
_entity.id
_entity.type
_entity.pdbx_description
1 polymer ?
#
loop_
_entity_poly.entity_id
_entity_poly.type
_entity_poly.pdbx_seq_one_letter_code
_entity_poly.pdbx_strand_id
1 'polypeptide(L)'
;MAHITKEQVVAACYMGRRVFAGELEIKVAAETLHNSYGINLASAHDFINDYRHLMNGNVFHRAMSAGAMRHFMSSILDTHGIDAISNAVKALRAHIDYWEGHCKTNAIKMRKVADEFQQVCESQSTEDGYRWAFERGVEKSLSDSQAKRPFISKRPSGIKE
;
A
#
# COMPACT_ATOMS: atom_id res chain seq x y z
N MET A 1 -7.46 21.54 20.46
CA MET A 1 -7.38 20.07 20.26
C MET A 1 -6.04 19.59 20.75
N ALA A 2 -5.98 18.53 21.55
CA ALA A 2 -4.71 17.92 21.94
C ALA A 2 -4.02 17.35 20.70
N HIS A 3 -2.71 17.61 20.57
CA HIS A 3 -1.93 17.10 19.46
C HIS A 3 -1.62 15.62 19.69
N ILE A 4 -2.12 14.73 18.83
CA ILE A 4 -1.81 13.29 18.91
C ILE A 4 -0.31 13.08 18.66
N THR A 5 0.37 12.38 19.57
CA THR A 5 1.81 12.12 19.48
C THR A 5 2.12 11.02 18.47
N LYS A 6 3.38 10.91 18.05
CA LYS A 6 3.82 9.81 17.18
C LYS A 6 3.55 8.46 17.84
N GLU A 7 3.85 8.30 19.12
CA GLU A 7 3.60 7.07 19.88
C GLU A 7 2.12 6.67 19.86
N GLN A 8 1.23 7.63 20.08
CA GLN A 8 -0.22 7.42 19.99
C GLN A 8 -0.67 6.97 18.60
N VAL A 9 -0.10 7.55 17.53
CA VAL A 9 -0.36 7.11 16.15
C VAL A 9 0.10 5.66 15.93
N VAL A 10 1.31 5.30 16.38
CA VAL A 10 1.82 3.92 16.25
C VAL A 10 0.90 2.95 16.98
N ALA A 11 0.51 3.26 18.21
CA ALA A 11 -0.41 2.44 18.99
C ALA A 11 -1.77 2.29 18.31
N ALA A 12 -2.33 3.39 17.80
CA ALA A 12 -3.61 3.38 17.10
C ALA A 12 -3.57 2.54 15.82
N CYS A 13 -2.48 2.63 15.05
CA CYS A 13 -2.26 1.80 13.86
C CYS A 13 -2.18 0.31 14.23
N TYR A 14 -1.41 -0.03 15.27
CA TYR A 14 -1.28 -1.40 15.76
C TYR A 14 -2.63 -1.98 16.21
N MET A 15 -3.42 -1.22 16.97
CA MET A 15 -4.75 -1.64 17.40
C MET A 15 -5.72 -1.77 16.23
N GLY A 16 -5.70 -0.83 15.28
CA GLY A 16 -6.50 -0.88 14.06
C GLY A 16 -6.25 -2.16 13.26
N ARG A 17 -4.97 -2.55 13.10
CA ARG A 17 -4.57 -3.80 12.45
C ARG A 17 -5.15 -5.04 13.14
N ARG A 18 -5.03 -5.13 14.47
CA ARG A 18 -5.55 -6.28 15.24
C ARG A 18 -7.07 -6.39 15.16
N VAL A 19 -7.76 -5.26 15.19
CA VAL A 19 -9.22 -5.21 15.00
C VAL A 19 -9.60 -5.65 13.60
N PHE A 20 -8.87 -5.21 12.56
CA PHE A 20 -9.12 -5.63 11.19
C PHE A 20 -8.89 -7.13 10.99
N ALA A 21 -7.88 -7.71 11.64
CA ALA A 21 -7.60 -9.14 11.62
C ALA A 21 -8.61 -9.99 12.42
N GLY A 22 -9.56 -9.37 13.14
CA GLY A 22 -10.53 -10.08 13.99
C GLY A 22 -9.94 -10.58 15.31
N GLU A 23 -8.72 -10.17 15.67
CA GLU A 23 -8.03 -10.58 16.90
C GLU A 23 -8.47 -9.80 18.14
N LEU A 24 -9.11 -8.64 17.94
CA LEU A 24 -9.49 -7.73 19.00
C LEU A 24 -10.80 -7.03 18.65
N GLU A 25 -11.70 -6.87 19.63
CA GLU A 25 -12.90 -6.07 19.44
C GLU A 25 -12.57 -4.57 19.42
N ILE A 26 -13.30 -3.81 18.59
CA ILE A 26 -13.13 -2.36 18.47
C ILE A 26 -13.26 -1.63 19.81
N LYS A 27 -14.16 -2.09 20.68
CA LYS A 27 -14.38 -1.49 22.00
C LYS A 27 -13.13 -1.64 22.88
N VAL A 28 -12.59 -2.86 22.97
CA VAL A 28 -11.40 -3.16 23.77
C VAL A 28 -10.18 -2.39 23.24
N ALA A 29 -10.03 -2.33 21.91
CA ALA A 29 -8.98 -1.56 21.26
C ALA A 29 -9.07 -0.06 21.59
N ALA A 30 -10.26 0.54 21.47
CA ALA A 30 -10.46 1.96 21.76
C ALA A 30 -10.24 2.29 23.24
N GLU A 31 -10.73 1.44 24.14
CA GLU A 31 -10.49 1.57 25.59
C GLU A 31 -9.00 1.44 25.93
N THR A 32 -8.26 0.55 25.27
CA THR A 32 -6.81 0.42 25.47
C THR A 32 -6.06 1.67 25.02
N LEU A 33 -6.41 2.23 23.85
CA LEU A 33 -5.84 3.49 23.37
C LEU A 33 -6.13 4.66 24.31
N HIS A 34 -7.33 4.67 24.90
CA HIS A 34 -7.71 5.67 25.88
C HIS A 34 -6.92 5.54 27.19
N ASN A 35 -6.94 4.36 27.79
CA ASN A 35 -6.41 4.12 29.13
C ASN A 35 -4.88 4.08 29.17
N SER A 36 -4.24 3.50 28.15
CA SER A 36 -2.79 3.28 28.13
C SER A 36 -2.01 4.37 27.39
N TYR A 37 -2.63 5.03 26.42
CA TYR A 37 -1.96 6.03 25.58
C TYR A 37 -2.57 7.43 25.69
N GLY A 38 -3.66 7.61 26.46
CA GLY A 38 -4.27 8.92 26.70
C GLY A 38 -4.97 9.51 25.47
N ILE A 39 -5.32 8.71 24.47
CA ILE A 39 -6.08 9.18 23.31
C ILE A 39 -7.54 9.42 23.72
N ASN A 40 -8.19 10.47 23.23
CA ASN A 40 -9.63 10.63 23.44
C ASN A 40 -10.38 9.43 22.84
N LEU A 41 -11.33 8.85 23.57
CA LEU A 41 -12.04 7.62 23.16
C LEU A 41 -12.69 7.75 21.77
N ALA A 42 -13.27 8.90 21.44
CA ALA A 42 -13.84 9.14 20.11
C ALA A 42 -12.76 9.13 19.02
N SER A 43 -11.63 9.80 19.26
CA SER A 43 -10.49 9.75 18.33
C SER A 43 -9.89 8.35 18.19
N ALA A 44 -9.89 7.56 19.27
CA ALA A 44 -9.45 6.17 19.22
C ALA A 44 -10.35 5.32 18.31
N HIS A 45 -11.67 5.49 18.43
CA HIS A 45 -12.63 4.87 17.51
C HIS A 45 -12.44 5.32 16.06
N ASP A 46 -12.24 6.62 15.84
CA ASP A 46 -12.00 7.18 14.50
C ASP A 46 -10.76 6.53 13.88
N PHE A 47 -9.63 6.47 14.58
CA PHE A 47 -8.41 5.82 14.07
C PHE A 47 -8.63 4.35 13.69
N ILE A 48 -9.34 3.58 14.52
CA ILE A 48 -9.60 2.16 14.24
C ILE A 48 -10.52 2.00 13.02
N ASN A 49 -11.53 2.86 12.90
CA ASN A 49 -12.44 2.84 11.76
C ASN A 49 -11.72 3.27 10.47
N ASP A 50 -10.91 4.32 10.53
CA ASP A 50 -10.11 4.78 9.39
C ASP A 50 -9.19 3.67 8.88
N TYR A 51 -8.55 2.90 9.78
CA TYR A 51 -7.76 1.73 9.38
C TYR A 51 -8.60 0.73 8.57
N ARG A 52 -9.82 0.40 9.05
CA ARG A 52 -10.73 -0.51 8.33
C ARG A 52 -11.14 0.05 6.97
N HIS A 53 -11.42 1.35 6.88
CA HIS A 53 -11.77 2.01 5.62
C HIS A 53 -10.61 1.97 4.62
N LEU A 54 -9.39 2.24 5.08
CA LEU A 54 -8.18 2.14 4.26
C LEU A 54 -7.99 0.73 3.71
N MET A 55 -8.06 -0.29 4.55
CA MET A 55 -7.90 -1.69 4.13
C MET A 55 -8.93 -2.12 3.07
N ASN A 56 -10.16 -1.61 3.18
CA ASN A 56 -11.26 -1.96 2.28
C ASN A 56 -11.40 -1.04 1.05
N GLY A 57 -10.62 0.05 0.97
CA GLY A 57 -10.76 1.03 -0.11
C GLY A 57 -12.01 1.90 -0.02
N ASN A 58 -12.61 2.00 1.16
CA ASN A 58 -13.84 2.75 1.38
C ASN A 58 -13.55 4.20 1.77
N VAL A 59 -14.42 5.13 1.36
CA VAL A 59 -14.37 6.51 1.84
C VAL A 59 -14.52 6.56 3.36
N PHE A 60 -13.75 7.45 3.99
CA PHE A 60 -13.87 7.80 5.41
C PHE A 60 -14.04 9.31 5.53
N HIS A 61 -14.76 9.77 6.56
CA HIS A 61 -15.13 11.19 6.70
C HIS A 61 -14.38 11.90 7.82
N ARG A 62 -13.82 11.15 8.78
CA ARG A 62 -12.99 11.71 9.85
C ARG A 62 -11.54 11.68 9.39
N ALA A 63 -10.92 12.84 9.31
CA ALA A 63 -9.52 12.94 8.90
C ALA A 63 -8.60 12.89 10.12
N MET A 64 -7.54 12.09 10.03
CA MET A 64 -6.37 12.23 10.88
C MET A 64 -5.37 13.24 10.30
N SER A 65 -4.26 13.50 11.00
CA SER A 65 -3.19 14.34 10.45
C SER A 65 -2.48 13.64 9.28
N ALA A 66 -1.89 14.41 8.36
CA ALA A 66 -1.11 13.83 7.25
C ALA A 66 0.08 12.98 7.72
N GLY A 67 0.66 13.32 8.88
CA GLY A 67 1.71 12.50 9.51
C GLY A 67 1.18 11.15 10.01
N ALA A 68 -0.02 11.14 10.60
CA ALA A 68 -0.68 9.90 11.02
C ALA A 68 -1.07 9.04 9.82
N MET A 69 -1.69 9.64 8.80
CA MET A 69 -2.08 8.96 7.57
C MET A 69 -0.88 8.28 6.90
N ARG A 70 0.24 8.98 6.78
CA ARG A 70 1.48 8.43 6.24
C ARG A 70 1.95 7.19 7.02
N HIS A 71 1.90 7.23 8.35
CA HIS A 71 2.29 6.08 9.17
C HIS A 71 1.36 4.89 8.96
N PHE A 72 0.05 5.13 8.86
CA PHE A 72 -0.93 4.08 8.58
C PHE A 72 -0.67 3.44 7.21
N MET A 73 -0.46 4.24 6.17
CA MET A 73 -0.18 3.75 4.83
C MET A 73 1.15 2.97 4.74
N SER A 74 2.22 3.47 5.38
CA SER A 74 3.48 2.70 5.48
C SER A 74 3.27 1.37 6.18
N SER A 75 2.59 1.36 7.33
CA SER A 75 2.30 0.13 8.08
C SER A 75 1.48 -0.87 7.25
N ILE A 76 0.47 -0.41 6.51
CA ILE A 76 -0.34 -1.26 5.63
C ILE A 76 0.51 -1.85 4.51
N LEU A 77 1.33 -1.04 3.84
CA LEU A 77 2.25 -1.52 2.82
C LEU A 77 3.20 -2.59 3.38
N ASP A 78 3.84 -2.31 4.52
CA ASP A 78 4.82 -3.20 5.14
C ASP A 78 4.22 -4.54 5.62
N THR A 79 2.94 -4.53 6.02
CA THR A 79 2.29 -5.70 6.65
C THR A 79 1.38 -6.49 5.72
N HIS A 80 0.73 -5.83 4.76
CA HIS A 80 -0.28 -6.43 3.89
C HIS A 80 0.06 -6.34 2.40
N GLY A 81 1.13 -5.62 2.03
CA GLY A 81 1.64 -5.59 0.66
C GLY A 81 0.83 -4.71 -0.30
N ILE A 82 1.07 -4.93 -1.60
CA ILE A 82 0.65 -4.02 -2.67
C ILE A 82 -0.86 -3.89 -2.83
N ASP A 83 -1.60 -5.00 -2.73
CA ASP A 83 -3.05 -4.97 -2.91
C ASP A 83 -3.73 -4.12 -1.83
N ALA A 84 -3.25 -4.24 -0.59
CA ALA A 84 -3.80 -3.49 0.54
C ALA A 84 -3.45 -2.00 0.46
N ILE A 85 -2.23 -1.64 0.06
CA ILE A 85 -1.88 -0.23 -0.12
C ILE A 85 -2.65 0.39 -1.30
N SER A 86 -2.95 -0.37 -2.36
CA SER A 86 -3.80 0.09 -3.46
C SER A 86 -5.20 0.47 -2.96
N ASN A 87 -5.79 -0.36 -2.09
CA ASN A 87 -7.04 -0.04 -1.43
C ASN A 87 -6.92 1.22 -0.55
N ALA A 88 -5.87 1.31 0.27
CA ALA A 88 -5.65 2.48 1.12
C ALA A 88 -5.50 3.78 0.32
N VAL A 89 -4.81 3.75 -0.82
CA VAL A 89 -4.71 4.90 -1.74
C VAL A 89 -6.09 5.28 -2.30
N LYS A 90 -6.89 4.30 -2.74
CA LYS A 90 -8.27 4.54 -3.21
C LYS A 90 -9.13 5.21 -2.14
N ALA A 91 -9.09 4.68 -0.91
CA ALA A 91 -9.81 5.25 0.23
C ALA A 91 -9.38 6.70 0.52
N LEU A 92 -8.06 6.97 0.53
CA LEU A 92 -7.53 8.31 0.79
C LEU A 92 -7.92 9.31 -0.31
N ARG A 93 -7.92 8.89 -1.58
CA ARG A 93 -8.40 9.73 -2.69
C ARG A 93 -9.87 10.05 -2.56
N ALA A 94 -10.70 9.05 -2.27
CA ALA A 94 -12.13 9.26 -2.03
C ALA A 94 -12.39 10.21 -0.86
N HIS A 95 -11.61 10.11 0.21
CA HIS A 95 -11.65 11.06 1.33
C HIS A 95 -11.29 12.48 0.90
N ILE A 96 -10.20 12.65 0.13
CA ILE A 96 -9.78 13.95 -0.39
C ILE A 96 -10.91 14.57 -1.21
N ASP A 97 -11.47 13.84 -2.17
CA ASP A 97 -12.52 14.37 -3.04
C ASP A 97 -13.78 14.75 -2.26
N TYR A 98 -14.17 13.91 -1.28
CA TYR A 98 -15.24 14.23 -0.34
C TYR A 98 -14.95 15.53 0.45
N TRP A 99 -13.77 15.61 1.07
CA TRP A 99 -13.40 16.73 1.95
C TRP A 99 -13.30 18.05 1.19
N GLU A 100 -12.65 18.05 0.02
CA GLU A 100 -12.51 19.25 -0.79
C GLU A 100 -13.86 19.70 -1.37
N GLY A 101 -14.70 18.75 -1.76
CA GLY A 101 -16.08 19.02 -2.18
C GLY A 101 -16.95 19.61 -1.07
N HIS A 102 -16.80 19.11 0.16
CA HIS A 102 -17.56 19.53 1.34
C HIS A 102 -17.06 20.87 1.92
N CYS A 103 -15.76 21.02 2.13
CA CYS A 103 -15.15 22.17 2.78
C CYS A 103 -14.72 23.29 1.81
N LYS A 104 -14.82 23.07 0.50
CA LYS A 104 -14.41 24.04 -0.55
C LYS A 104 -12.96 24.53 -0.37
N THR A 105 -12.08 23.62 0.05
CA THR A 105 -10.66 23.88 0.29
C THR A 105 -9.82 22.73 -0.26
N ASN A 106 -8.51 22.91 -0.40
CA ASN A 106 -7.60 21.91 -0.95
C ASN A 106 -6.86 21.14 0.16
N ALA A 107 -6.94 19.82 0.14
CA ALA A 107 -6.27 18.92 1.07
C ALA A 107 -4.82 18.62 0.64
N ILE A 108 -4.03 19.67 0.39
CA ILE A 108 -2.68 19.61 -0.24
C ILE A 108 -1.77 18.57 0.43
N LYS A 109 -1.72 18.55 1.77
CA LYS A 109 -0.88 17.61 2.52
C LYS A 109 -1.31 16.15 2.36
N MET A 110 -2.63 15.90 2.29
CA MET A 110 -3.16 14.55 2.06
C MET A 110 -2.96 14.11 0.62
N ARG A 111 -3.12 15.01 -0.36
CA ARG A 111 -2.79 14.74 -1.76
C ARG A 111 -1.34 14.27 -1.90
N LYS A 112 -0.40 14.99 -1.27
CA LYS A 112 1.02 14.59 -1.26
C LYS A 112 1.22 13.17 -0.73
N VAL A 113 0.56 12.81 0.38
CA VAL A 113 0.64 11.44 0.92
C VAL A 113 0.07 10.43 -0.09
N ALA A 114 -1.10 10.70 -0.66
CA ALA A 114 -1.69 9.82 -1.66
C ALA A 114 -0.82 9.65 -2.92
N ASP A 115 -0.18 10.73 -3.39
CA ASP A 115 0.70 10.72 -4.56
C ASP A 115 1.94 9.85 -4.31
N GLU A 116 2.56 9.96 -3.14
CA GLU A 116 3.75 9.18 -2.79
C GLU A 116 3.46 7.66 -2.78
N PHE A 117 2.35 7.23 -2.17
CA PHE A 117 2.01 5.80 -2.13
C PHE A 117 1.44 5.28 -3.46
N GLN A 118 0.81 6.15 -4.26
CA GLN A 118 0.40 5.81 -5.63
C GLN A 118 1.64 5.46 -6.49
N GLN A 119 2.70 6.26 -6.41
CA GLN A 119 3.95 5.99 -7.13
C GLN A 119 4.59 4.66 -6.73
N VAL A 120 4.49 4.27 -5.47
CA VAL A 120 4.95 2.96 -4.99
C VAL A 120 4.15 1.82 -5.65
N CYS A 121 2.82 1.96 -5.73
CA CYS A 121 1.96 0.97 -6.39
C CYS A 121 2.28 0.82 -7.89
N GLU A 122 2.49 1.95 -8.58
CA GLU A 122 2.81 1.99 -10.02
C GLU A 122 4.19 1.40 -10.32
N SER A 123 5.18 1.69 -9.47
CA SER A 123 6.55 1.19 -9.64
C SER A 123 6.62 -0.33 -9.49
N GLN A 124 5.92 -0.91 -8.51
CA GLN A 124 5.88 -2.37 -8.33
C GLN A 124 5.09 -3.08 -9.42
N SER A 125 3.98 -2.49 -9.89
CA SER A 125 3.22 -3.02 -11.04
C SER A 125 4.11 -3.13 -12.30
N THR A 126 5.04 -2.19 -12.46
CA THR A 126 5.98 -2.17 -13.57
C THR A 126 7.04 -3.27 -13.43
N GLU A 127 7.61 -3.46 -12.24
CA GLU A 127 8.55 -4.54 -11.95
C GLU A 127 7.92 -5.93 -12.13
N ASP A 128 6.70 -6.13 -11.64
CA ASP A 128 5.95 -7.37 -11.82
C ASP A 128 5.66 -7.65 -13.29
N GLY A 129 5.32 -6.61 -14.06
CA GLY A 129 5.16 -6.71 -15.51
C GLY A 129 6.46 -7.15 -16.22
N TYR A 130 7.62 -6.59 -15.84
CA TYR A 130 8.90 -7.00 -16.39
C TYR A 130 9.29 -8.42 -15.99
N ARG A 131 9.08 -8.80 -14.73
CA ARG A 131 9.33 -10.15 -14.21
C ARG A 131 8.50 -11.18 -14.95
N TRP A 132 7.19 -10.94 -15.12
CA TRP A 132 6.32 -11.83 -15.89
C TRP A 132 6.73 -11.94 -17.37
N ALA A 133 7.10 -10.82 -18.00
CA ALA A 133 7.59 -10.83 -19.38
C ALA A 133 8.89 -11.64 -19.53
N PHE A 134 9.80 -11.52 -18.56
CA PHE A 134 11.05 -12.27 -18.49
C PHE A 134 10.78 -13.77 -18.30
N GLU A 135 9.94 -14.15 -17.32
CA GLU A 135 9.57 -15.54 -17.06
C GLU A 135 8.95 -16.21 -18.28
N ARG A 136 8.05 -15.52 -18.99
CA ARG A 136 7.51 -16.03 -20.27
C ARG A 136 8.59 -16.21 -21.33
N GLY A 137 9.59 -15.33 -21.37
CA GLY A 137 10.74 -15.46 -22.26
C GLY A 137 11.61 -16.67 -21.93
N VAL A 138 11.85 -16.91 -20.64
CA VAL A 138 12.57 -18.09 -20.15
C VAL A 138 11.81 -19.38 -20.50
N GLU A 139 10.50 -19.43 -20.25
CA GLU A 139 9.66 -20.59 -20.57
C GLU A 139 9.63 -20.89 -22.07
N LYS A 140 9.48 -19.85 -22.92
CA LYS A 140 9.61 -20.00 -24.38
C LYS A 140 10.98 -20.55 -24.77
N SER A 141 12.05 -20.07 -24.15
CA SER A 141 13.41 -20.51 -24.45
C SER A 141 13.70 -21.95 -24.00
N LEU A 142 13.05 -22.41 -22.92
CA LEU A 142 13.13 -23.79 -22.41
C LEU A 142 12.31 -24.77 -23.26
N SER A 143 11.16 -24.32 -23.79
CA SER A 143 10.28 -25.11 -24.66
C SER A 143 10.76 -25.17 -26.11
N ASP A 144 11.55 -24.20 -26.55
CA ASP A 144 12.36 -24.30 -27.77
C ASP A 144 13.44 -25.38 -27.59
N SER A 145 13.11 -26.61 -27.97
CA SER A 145 14.06 -27.72 -27.92
C SER A 145 15.32 -27.39 -28.74
N GLN A 146 16.48 -27.90 -28.32
CA GLN A 146 17.77 -27.70 -28.97
C GLN A 146 17.81 -28.06 -30.47
N ALA A 147 16.77 -28.71 -31.01
CA ALA A 147 16.66 -29.16 -32.40
C ALA A 147 16.67 -28.04 -33.46
N LYS A 148 16.51 -26.76 -33.08
CA LYS A 148 16.59 -25.61 -34.02
C LYS A 148 17.84 -24.76 -33.91
N ARG A 149 18.79 -25.08 -33.02
CA ARG A 149 20.09 -24.36 -33.01
C ARG A 149 20.93 -24.90 -34.17
N PRO A 150 21.16 -24.15 -35.27
CA PRO A 150 22.03 -24.63 -36.32
C PRO A 150 23.41 -24.82 -35.71
N PHE A 151 23.88 -26.07 -35.69
CA PHE A 151 25.26 -26.39 -35.38
C PHE A 151 26.11 -25.69 -36.44
N ILE A 152 26.78 -24.60 -36.07
CA ILE A 152 27.74 -23.95 -36.96
C ILE A 152 28.94 -24.89 -37.07
N SER A 153 28.87 -25.87 -37.98
CA SER A 153 30.03 -26.66 -38.38
C SER A 153 30.94 -25.76 -39.21
N LYS A 154 32.09 -25.37 -38.63
CA LYS A 154 33.18 -24.78 -39.40
C LYS A 154 33.63 -25.73 -40.50
N ARG A 155 33.76 -25.21 -41.74
CA ARG A 155 35.00 -25.29 -42.54
C ARG A 155 34.84 -24.54 -43.88
N PRO A 156 35.62 -23.48 -44.16
CA PRO A 156 35.97 -23.18 -45.54
C PRO A 156 37.09 -24.14 -45.98
N SER A 157 36.81 -24.86 -47.05
CA SER A 157 37.71 -25.73 -47.80
C SER A 157 38.95 -24.96 -48.28
N GLY A 158 40.10 -25.64 -48.26
CA GLY A 158 41.39 -25.13 -48.70
C GLY A 158 41.37 -24.52 -50.11
N ILE A 159 42.10 -23.41 -50.22
CA ILE A 159 42.47 -22.76 -51.47
C ILE A 159 43.52 -23.65 -52.14
N LYS A 160 43.25 -24.06 -53.38
CA LYS A 160 44.21 -24.70 -54.27
C LYS A 160 45.03 -23.62 -54.96
N GLU A 161 46.35 -23.76 -54.96
CA GLU A 161 47.24 -23.32 -56.05
C GLU A 161 48.00 -24.54 -56.56
#